data_AF-A0A4R3SAF0-F1
#
_entry.id   AF-A0A4R3SAF0-F1
#
_cell.length_a   1.000
_cell.length_b   1.000
_cell.length_c   1.000
_cell.angle_alpha   90.00
_cell.angle_beta   90.00
_cell.angle_gamma   90.00
#
_symmetry.space_group_name_H-M   'P 1'
#
loop_
_entity.id
_entity.type
_entity.pdbx_description
1 polymer ?
#
loop_
_entity_poly.entity_id
_entity_poly.type
_entity_poly.pdbx_seq_one_letter_code
_entity_poly.pdbx_strand_id
1 'polypeptide(L)'
;MTDYLDREQDKTFTKVYKQQTPDILKAFVQFDESVFQAEGRAIPLKYRELIALAVGITTQCVYCVDGHSQRAVTAGATEAELAEAAWVATAIRAGGGFAHGRLGFKFGADATPVDANPADANPADAAPAHATPAPAAADHAAHTH
;
A
#
# COMPACT_ATOMS: atom_id res chain seq x y z
N MET A 1 23.10 6.76 -13.81
CA MET A 1 21.87 6.11 -13.31
C MET A 1 20.60 6.84 -13.73
N THR A 2 20.69 7.82 -14.64
CA THR A 2 19.61 8.71 -15.06
C THR A 2 18.76 8.19 -16.23
N ASP A 3 19.18 7.10 -16.87
CA ASP A 3 18.66 6.73 -18.19
C ASP A 3 17.69 5.54 -18.12
N TYR A 4 17.30 5.12 -16.90
CA TYR A 4 16.37 4.00 -16.69
C TYR A 4 14.90 4.44 -16.67
N LEU A 5 14.64 5.72 -16.44
CA LEU A 5 13.30 6.30 -16.37
C LEU A 5 13.17 7.36 -17.46
N ASP A 6 12.77 6.92 -18.66
CA ASP A 6 12.51 7.81 -19.79
C ASP A 6 11.02 7.74 -20.10
N ARG A 7 10.25 8.60 -19.43
CA ARG A 7 8.79 8.66 -19.58
C ARG A 7 8.33 8.68 -21.04
N GLU A 8 9.07 9.35 -21.92
CA GLU A 8 8.67 9.48 -23.32
C GLU A 8 8.99 8.21 -24.11
N GLN A 9 10.17 7.62 -23.91
CA GLN A 9 10.52 6.34 -24.53
C GLN A 9 9.67 5.19 -23.97
N ASP A 10 9.44 5.14 -22.67
CA ASP A 10 8.74 4.06 -21.96
C ASP A 10 7.29 3.92 -22.43
N LYS A 11 6.60 5.05 -22.66
CA LYS A 11 5.22 5.06 -23.21
C LYS A 11 5.12 4.34 -24.54
N THR A 12 6.18 4.29 -25.34
CA THR A 12 6.16 3.63 -26.66
C THR A 12 5.93 2.12 -26.55
N PHE A 13 6.25 1.50 -25.41
CA PHE A 13 6.02 0.08 -25.17
C PHE A 13 4.54 -0.26 -24.94
N THR A 14 3.66 0.73 -24.77
CA THR A 14 2.19 0.50 -24.80
C THR A 14 1.75 -0.20 -26.09
N LYS A 15 2.49 -0.06 -27.19
CA LYS A 15 2.26 -0.80 -28.44
C LYS A 15 2.20 -2.32 -28.24
N VAL A 16 2.97 -2.86 -27.29
CA VAL A 16 2.98 -4.30 -26.99
C VAL A 16 1.63 -4.71 -26.38
N TYR A 17 1.12 -3.98 -25.39
CA TYR A 17 -0.21 -4.24 -24.83
C TYR A 17 -1.32 -4.08 -25.88
N LYS A 18 -1.24 -3.06 -26.74
CA LYS A 18 -2.19 -2.89 -27.85
C LYS A 18 -2.21 -4.07 -28.83
N GLN A 19 -1.07 -4.76 -29.01
CA GLN A 19 -0.96 -5.90 -29.91
C GLN A 19 -1.33 -7.22 -29.24
N GLN A 20 -0.90 -7.43 -27.99
CA GLN A 20 -0.98 -8.73 -27.32
C GLN A 20 -2.25 -8.87 -26.48
N THR A 21 -2.74 -7.80 -25.86
CA THR A 21 -3.88 -7.83 -24.91
C THR A 21 -4.74 -6.56 -25.02
N PRO A 22 -5.23 -6.22 -26.23
CA PRO A 22 -5.96 -4.97 -26.47
C PRO A 22 -7.26 -4.84 -25.67
N ASP A 23 -7.94 -5.95 -25.42
CA ASP A 23 -9.16 -6.03 -24.63
C ASP A 23 -8.91 -5.67 -23.16
N ILE A 24 -7.84 -6.22 -22.56
CA ILE A 24 -7.44 -5.92 -21.18
C ILE A 24 -7.02 -4.45 -21.06
N LEU A 25 -6.20 -3.95 -21.99
CA LEU A 25 -5.78 -2.56 -21.98
C LEU A 25 -6.98 -1.60 -22.08
N LYS A 26 -7.95 -1.91 -22.94
CA LYS A 26 -9.17 -1.10 -23.08
C LYS A 26 -9.96 -1.06 -21.77
N ALA A 27 -10.17 -2.21 -21.13
CA ALA A 27 -10.89 -2.29 -19.87
C ALA A 27 -10.17 -1.51 -18.77
N PHE A 28 -8.84 -1.62 -18.69
CA PHE A 28 -8.02 -0.87 -17.73
C PHE A 28 -8.13 0.65 -17.93
N VAL A 29 -7.99 1.14 -19.18
CA VAL A 29 -8.10 2.58 -19.47
C VAL A 29 -9.48 3.11 -19.11
N GLN A 30 -10.56 2.39 -19.45
CA GLN A 30 -11.91 2.79 -19.10
C GLN A 30 -12.14 2.84 -17.59
N PHE A 31 -11.56 1.88 -16.85
CA PHE A 31 -11.59 1.88 -15.40
C PHE A 31 -10.85 3.09 -14.84
N ASP A 32 -9.62 3.35 -15.29
CA ASP A 32 -8.80 4.48 -14.82
C ASP A 32 -9.48 5.83 -15.09
N GLU A 33 -9.99 6.04 -16.32
CA GLU A 33 -10.78 7.22 -16.68
C GLU A 33 -12.02 7.38 -15.80
N SER A 34 -12.70 6.28 -15.46
CA SER A 34 -13.86 6.29 -14.56
C SER A 34 -13.48 6.66 -13.13
N VAL A 35 -12.31 6.24 -12.65
CA VAL A 35 -11.78 6.60 -11.34
C VAL A 35 -11.41 8.08 -11.27
N PHE A 36 -10.85 8.65 -12.35
CA PHE A 36 -10.36 10.04 -12.42
C PHE A 36 -11.23 11.00 -13.21
N GLN A 37 -12.53 10.71 -13.40
CA GLN A 37 -13.47 11.64 -14.02
C GLN A 37 -13.40 13.03 -13.37
N ALA A 38 -13.45 14.09 -14.17
CA ALA A 38 -13.34 15.47 -13.68
C ALA A 38 -14.45 15.81 -12.66
N GLU A 39 -15.67 15.33 -12.93
CA GLU A 39 -16.86 15.62 -12.15
C GLU A 39 -17.67 14.34 -11.84
N GLY A 40 -18.76 14.48 -11.07
CA GLY A 40 -19.68 13.36 -10.81
C GLY A 40 -19.18 12.32 -9.80
N ARG A 41 -18.18 12.67 -8.98
CA ARG A 41 -17.72 11.85 -7.84
C ARG A 41 -17.86 12.64 -6.55
N ALA A 42 -18.16 11.93 -5.46
CA ALA A 42 -18.28 12.53 -4.13
C ALA A 42 -16.96 13.12 -3.63
N ILE A 43 -15.82 12.50 -4.00
CA ILE A 43 -14.48 13.03 -3.74
C ILE A 43 -14.06 13.87 -4.96
N PRO A 44 -13.84 15.19 -4.81
CA PRO A 44 -13.36 16.04 -5.92
C PRO A 44 -12.05 15.53 -6.52
N LEU A 45 -11.82 15.82 -7.81
CA LEU A 45 -10.66 15.30 -8.55
C LEU A 45 -9.32 15.62 -7.85
N LYS A 46 -9.15 16.86 -7.35
CA LYS A 46 -7.97 17.29 -6.59
C LYS A 46 -7.56 16.28 -5.52
N TYR A 47 -8.52 15.87 -4.69
CA TYR A 47 -8.27 14.97 -3.57
C TYR A 47 -8.02 13.54 -4.02
N ARG A 48 -8.67 13.08 -5.10
CA ARG A 48 -8.38 11.76 -5.69
C ARG A 48 -6.96 11.69 -6.23
N GLU A 49 -6.49 12.75 -6.89
CA GLU A 49 -5.10 12.84 -7.39
C GLU A 49 -4.09 12.92 -6.24
N LEU A 50 -4.38 13.66 -5.16
CA LEU A 50 -3.55 13.68 -3.94
C LEU A 50 -3.48 12.30 -3.24
N ILE A 51 -4.60 11.57 -3.18
CA ILE A 51 -4.62 10.19 -2.69
C ILE A 51 -3.75 9.30 -3.58
N ALA A 52 -3.90 9.42 -4.90
CA ALA A 52 -3.12 8.63 -5.85
C ALA A 52 -1.62 8.95 -5.80
N LEU A 53 -1.25 10.21 -5.57
CA LEU A 53 0.13 10.62 -5.29
C LEU A 53 0.65 9.95 -4.01
N ALA A 54 -0.10 10.00 -2.91
CA ALA A 54 0.28 9.35 -1.66
C ALA A 54 0.48 7.83 -1.85
N VAL A 55 -0.41 7.16 -2.58
CA VAL A 55 -0.27 5.75 -2.96
C VAL A 55 1.01 5.53 -3.79
N GLY A 56 1.24 6.36 -4.81
CA GLY A 56 2.45 6.30 -5.64
C GLY A 56 3.75 6.44 -4.85
N ILE A 57 3.77 7.29 -3.82
CA ILE A 57 4.90 7.43 -2.88
C ILE A 57 5.07 6.14 -2.08
N THR A 58 4.00 5.60 -1.49
CA THR A 58 4.07 4.39 -0.66
C THR A 58 4.50 3.15 -1.46
N THR A 59 4.01 3.01 -2.70
CA THR A 59 4.40 1.91 -3.61
C THR A 59 5.71 2.17 -4.36
N GLN A 60 6.33 3.34 -4.14
CA GLN A 60 7.58 3.75 -4.78
C GLN A 60 7.51 3.73 -6.31
N CYS A 61 6.34 4.05 -6.87
CA CYS A 61 6.10 4.10 -8.31
C CYS A 61 6.45 5.48 -8.86
N VAL A 62 7.64 5.63 -9.43
CA VAL A 62 8.14 6.89 -10.01
C VAL A 62 7.22 7.48 -11.08
N TYR A 63 6.65 6.65 -11.97
CA TYR A 63 5.69 7.10 -12.99
C TYR A 63 4.38 7.62 -12.37
N CYS A 64 3.96 7.04 -11.25
CA CYS A 64 2.77 7.42 -10.52
C CYS A 64 3.00 8.74 -9.77
N VAL A 65 4.15 8.87 -9.10
CA VAL A 65 4.56 10.12 -8.42
C VAL A 65 4.61 11.26 -9.42
N ASP A 66 5.26 11.04 -10.57
CA ASP A 66 5.34 12.03 -11.65
C ASP A 66 3.97 12.38 -12.24
N GLY A 67 3.17 11.38 -12.63
CA GLY A 67 1.87 11.60 -13.28
C GLY A 67 0.82 12.23 -12.35
N HIS A 68 0.67 11.72 -11.13
CA HIS A 68 -0.37 12.18 -10.20
C HIS A 68 -0.01 13.51 -9.52
N SER A 69 1.27 13.84 -9.34
CA SER A 69 1.66 15.17 -8.85
C SER A 69 1.26 16.28 -9.85
N GLN A 70 1.57 16.10 -11.14
CA GLN A 70 1.19 17.05 -12.20
C GLN A 70 -0.33 17.17 -12.35
N ARG A 71 -1.06 16.05 -12.33
CA ARG A 71 -2.54 16.06 -12.41
C ARG A 71 -3.19 16.66 -11.17
N ALA A 72 -2.66 16.43 -9.98
CA ALA A 72 -3.13 17.09 -8.76
C ALA A 72 -3.05 18.61 -8.88
N VAL A 73 -1.89 19.13 -9.33
CA VAL A 73 -1.71 20.58 -9.55
C VAL A 73 -2.67 21.11 -10.62
N THR A 74 -2.84 20.36 -11.72
CA THR A 74 -3.80 20.72 -12.77
C THR A 74 -5.25 20.75 -12.25
N ALA A 75 -5.57 19.88 -11.28
CA ALA A 75 -6.86 19.85 -10.58
C ALA A 75 -6.96 20.89 -9.45
N GLY A 76 -5.98 21.78 -9.29
CA GLY A 76 -5.99 22.89 -8.33
C GLY A 76 -5.31 22.60 -6.99
N ALA A 77 -4.48 21.57 -6.89
CA ALA A 77 -3.65 21.34 -5.71
C ALA A 77 -2.51 22.36 -5.61
N THR A 78 -2.21 22.77 -4.39
CA THR A 78 -1.08 23.64 -4.06
C THR A 78 0.16 22.82 -3.67
N GLU A 79 1.34 23.45 -3.71
CA GLU A 79 2.57 22.81 -3.20
C GLU A 79 2.45 22.39 -1.72
N ALA A 80 1.72 23.16 -0.91
CA ALA A 80 1.45 22.82 0.48
C ALA A 80 0.64 21.52 0.59
N GLU A 81 -0.40 21.34 -0.22
CA GLU A 81 -1.20 20.11 -0.23
C GLU A 81 -0.39 18.90 -0.73
N LEU A 82 0.51 19.07 -1.70
CA LEU A 82 1.44 18.01 -2.12
C LEU A 82 2.38 17.61 -0.99
N ALA A 83 2.94 18.60 -0.27
CA ALA A 83 3.82 18.37 0.87
C ALA A 83 3.10 17.63 2.00
N GLU A 84 1.87 18.03 2.32
CA GLU A 84 1.04 17.34 3.32
C GLU A 84 0.71 15.91 2.90
N ALA A 85 0.33 15.67 1.64
CA ALA A 85 0.08 14.32 1.12
C ALA A 85 1.33 13.42 1.23
N ALA A 86 2.51 13.96 0.95
CA ALA A 86 3.78 13.24 1.10
C ALA A 86 4.10 12.89 2.56
N TRP A 87 3.86 13.82 3.49
CA TRP A 87 4.03 13.55 4.92
C TRP A 87 3.01 12.53 5.45
N VAL A 88 1.75 12.59 4.99
CA VAL A 88 0.73 11.58 5.29
C VAL A 88 1.21 10.21 4.83
N ALA A 89 1.66 10.06 3.57
CA ALA A 89 2.18 8.80 3.04
C ALA A 89 3.39 8.27 3.86
N THR A 90 4.28 9.18 4.25
CA THR A 90 5.47 8.86 5.07
C THR A 90 5.08 8.36 6.45
N ALA A 91 4.15 9.03 7.13
CA ALA A 91 3.67 8.64 8.46
C ALA A 91 3.04 7.25 8.45
N ILE A 92 2.22 6.93 7.44
CA ILE A 92 1.62 5.59 7.29
C ILE A 92 2.69 4.51 7.09
N ARG A 93 3.72 4.78 6.28
CA ARG A 93 4.82 3.83 6.05
C ARG A 93 5.66 3.61 7.31
N ALA A 94 5.97 4.67 8.06
CA ALA A 94 6.69 4.58 9.32
C ALA A 94 5.89 3.79 10.38
N GLY A 95 4.59 4.06 10.51
CA GLY A 95 3.69 3.31 11.38
C GLY A 95 3.62 1.82 11.03
N GLY A 96 3.62 1.51 9.73
CA GLY A 96 3.74 0.14 9.22
C GLY A 96 5.00 -0.55 9.74
N GLY A 97 6.17 0.08 9.58
CA GLY A 97 7.44 -0.46 10.10
C GLY A 97 7.41 -0.72 11.60
N PHE A 98 6.89 0.23 12.39
CA PHE A 98 6.71 0.08 13.83
C PHE A 98 5.79 -1.10 14.20
N ALA A 99 4.64 -1.22 13.52
CA ALA A 99 3.69 -2.31 13.77
C ALA A 99 4.27 -3.68 13.41
N HIS A 100 4.99 -3.79 12.28
CA HIS A 100 5.64 -5.03 11.87
C HIS A 100 6.82 -5.39 12.77
N GLY A 101 7.51 -4.40 13.35
CA GLY A 101 8.53 -4.62 14.37
C GLY A 101 8.02 -5.44 15.56
N ARG A 102 6.75 -5.24 15.96
CA ARG A 102 6.12 -6.06 17.01
C ARG A 102 6.00 -7.53 16.63
N LEU A 103 5.75 -7.84 15.35
CA LEU A 103 5.79 -9.22 14.85
C LEU A 103 7.20 -9.78 14.89
N GLY A 104 8.20 -8.96 14.55
CA GLY A 104 9.61 -9.30 14.73
C GLY A 104 9.96 -9.69 16.17
N PHE A 105 9.49 -8.91 17.15
CA PHE A 105 9.68 -9.23 18.58
C PHE A 105 8.97 -10.53 18.97
N LYS A 106 7.72 -10.71 18.50
CA LYS A 106 6.95 -11.93 18.74
C LYS A 106 7.70 -13.16 18.25
N PHE A 107 8.11 -13.18 16.98
CA PHE A 107 8.79 -14.35 16.40
C PHE A 107 10.22 -14.53 16.91
N GLY A 108 10.90 -13.44 17.26
CA GLY A 108 12.22 -13.49 17.87
C GLY A 108 12.22 -14.07 19.28
N ALA A 109 11.15 -13.89 20.04
CA ALA A 109 11.01 -14.48 21.38
C ALA A 109 11.00 -16.02 21.38
N ASP A 110 10.60 -16.64 20.27
CA ASP A 110 10.61 -18.10 20.11
C ASP A 110 11.98 -18.65 19.69
N ALA A 111 12.95 -17.78 19.37
CA ALA A 111 14.27 -18.20 18.93
C ALA A 111 15.20 -18.51 20.12
N THR A 112 15.93 -19.62 20.04
CA THR A 112 17.03 -19.90 20.98
C THR A 112 18.31 -19.22 20.49
N PRO A 113 18.97 -18.36 21.30
CA PRO A 113 20.23 -17.75 20.91
C PRO A 113 21.32 -18.79 20.63
N VAL A 114 22.16 -18.54 19.63
CA VAL A 114 23.15 -19.51 19.10
C VAL A 114 24.20 -19.92 20.15
N ASP A 115 24.45 -19.06 21.15
CA ASP A 115 25.38 -19.31 22.26
C ASP A 115 24.67 -19.34 23.63
N ALA A 116 23.36 -19.56 23.67
CA ALA A 116 22.62 -19.58 24.93
C ALA A 116 23.09 -20.74 25.82
N ASN A 117 23.71 -20.41 26.94
CA ASN A 117 23.89 -21.35 28.04
C ASN A 117 22.52 -21.56 28.71
N PRO A 118 22.02 -22.80 28.84
CA PRO A 118 20.74 -23.08 29.48
C PRO A 118 20.62 -22.53 30.92
N ALA A 119 21.74 -22.27 31.58
CA ALA A 119 21.78 -21.67 32.91
C ALA A 119 21.44 -20.17 32.96
N ASP A 120 21.52 -19.47 31.82
CA ASP A 120 21.27 -18.01 31.73
C ASP A 120 19.81 -17.68 31.36
N ALA A 121 18.98 -18.70 31.11
CA ALA A 121 17.58 -18.52 30.77
C ALA A 121 16.78 -18.01 31.98
N ASN A 122 16.25 -16.79 31.89
CA ASN A 122 15.36 -16.23 32.90
C ASN A 122 13.92 -16.74 32.67
N PRO A 123 13.27 -17.37 33.66
CA PRO A 123 11.90 -17.86 33.53
C PRO A 123 10.85 -16.76 33.24
N ALA A 124 11.18 -15.48 33.44
CA ALA A 124 10.33 -14.35 33.04
C ALA A 124 10.37 -14.03 31.53
N ASP A 125 11.40 -14.50 30.81
CA ASP A 125 11.53 -14.30 29.36
C ASP A 125 10.76 -15.36 28.55
N ALA A 126 10.24 -16.39 29.23
CA ALA A 126 9.34 -17.36 28.62
C ALA A 126 8.07 -16.63 28.15
N ALA A 127 7.89 -16.54 26.83
CA ALA A 127 6.71 -15.92 26.25
C ALA A 127 5.44 -16.56 26.85
N PRO A 128 4.42 -15.76 27.21
CA PRO A 128 3.17 -16.30 27.73
C PRO A 128 2.62 -17.28 26.71
N ALA A 129 2.39 -18.53 27.14
CA ALA A 129 1.87 -19.58 26.27
C ALA A 129 0.68 -19.02 25.48
N HIS A 130 0.80 -19.00 24.15
CA HIS A 130 -0.27 -18.54 23.27
C HIS A 130 -1.51 -19.38 23.57
N ALA A 131 -2.45 -18.80 24.32
CA ALA A 131 -3.75 -19.39 24.54
C ALA A 131 -4.37 -19.57 23.16
N THR A 132 -4.49 -20.82 22.73
CA THR A 132 -5.17 -21.16 21.49
C THR A 132 -6.61 -20.66 21.64
N PRO A 133 -7.11 -19.77 20.77
CA PRO A 133 -8.49 -19.34 20.88
C PRO A 133 -9.38 -20.58 20.75
N ALA A 134 -10.26 -20.77 21.73
CA ALA A 134 -11.26 -21.83 21.69
C ALA A 134 -12.04 -21.74 20.36
N PRO A 135 -12.33 -22.87 19.69
CA PRO A 135 -13.08 -22.83 18.45
C PRO A 135 -14.42 -22.16 18.70
N ALA A 136 -14.71 -21.11 17.91
CA ALA A 136 -16.00 -20.44 17.94
C ALA A 136 -17.09 -21.50 17.70
N ALA A 137 -18.00 -21.65 18.66
CA ALA A 137 -19.17 -22.50 18.48
C ALA A 137 -19.93 -21.99 17.24
N ALA A 138 -20.03 -22.85 16.23
CA ALA A 138 -20.86 -22.59 15.06
C ALA A 138 -22.32 -22.56 15.52
N ASP A 139 -22.89 -21.36 15.60
CA ASP A 139 -24.32 -21.18 15.88
C ASP A 139 -25.09 -21.54 14.59
N HIS A 140 -25.41 -22.81 14.45
CA HIS A 140 -26.32 -23.35 13.44
C HIS A 140 -27.64 -23.72 14.10
N ALA A 141 -28.56 -22.76 14.17
CA ALA A 141 -30.01 -22.95 14.27
C ALA A 141 -30.69 -21.57 14.25
N ALA A 142 -31.81 -21.29 13.60
CA ALA A 142 -32.60 -21.99 12.60
C ALA A 142 -33.52 -20.90 12.01
N HIS A 143 -33.59 -20.77 10.69
CA HIS A 143 -34.73 -20.08 10.08
C HIS A 143 -35.94 -21.01 10.19
N THR A 144 -36.97 -20.55 10.90
CA THR A 144 -38.31 -21.14 10.83
C THR A 144 -39.29 -20.06 10.40
N HIS A 145 -39.90 -20.34 9.24
CA HIS A 145 -41.09 -19.76 8.61
C HIS A 145 -41.08 -18.29 8.18
#